data_AF-A0A8J8YF71-F1
#
_entry.id   AF-A0A8J8YF71-F1
#
_cell.length_a   1.000
_cell.length_b   1.000
_cell.length_c   1.000
_cell.angle_alpha   90.00
_cell.angle_beta   90.00
_cell.angle_gamma   90.00
#
_symmetry.space_group_name_H-M   'P 1'
#
loop_
_entity.id
_entity.type
_entity.pdbx_description
1 polymer ?
#
loop_
_entity_poly.entity_id
_entity_poly.type
_entity_poly.pdbx_seq_one_letter_code
_entity_poly.pdbx_strand_id
1 'polypeptide(L)'
;MEASSRLELQQAHTELWNLTFSYLKSMALECVVQLNIPNVIHNFGGNATLPSILSAIQVPEHRKPYLPRLMRFLVVSGILSFDSPTLGEEGTYHLTPLSRLLVDDTHINGYGSLGPFVLSQTTKYHVSSATYLSEWFKGEDGAGPMAAEMPFKMAHGTGPWGALGHDQQFNRVFNAGLGSNSRLVLDFVVAEYGDVFDGVSSLLDVGGGDGSTARTIRKAFPHIKCSVLDLPNVIIDIQPGDGMVDYIAGDMFSSIPPTDAIMLKYVLHDWNDDDCVKILQQCKKAICSCKPAGGKVLIIDVVVGSPLKEMFEAQVTSDLLMMVIAGGKERDKKEWHKIFVESGFKDYKISPVLGYLSIIELYS
;
A
#
# COMPACT_ATOMS: atom_id res chain seq x y z
N MET A 1 21.58 43.13 -3.05
CA MET A 1 20.85 42.08 -3.78
C MET A 1 21.68 40.79 -4.00
N GLU A 2 23.02 40.80 -3.99
CA GLU A 2 23.82 39.59 -4.31
C GLU A 2 23.96 38.54 -3.20
N ALA A 3 23.99 38.91 -1.91
CA ALA A 3 24.17 37.94 -0.82
C ALA A 3 22.94 37.03 -0.61
N SER A 4 21.73 37.59 -0.81
CA SER A 4 20.46 36.84 -0.73
C SER A 4 20.37 35.77 -1.82
N SER A 5 20.88 36.05 -3.02
CA SER A 5 20.90 35.11 -4.15
C SER A 5 21.86 33.94 -3.93
N ARG A 6 22.99 34.14 -3.25
CA ARG A 6 23.93 33.04 -2.94
C ARG A 6 23.40 32.07 -1.88
N LEU A 7 22.73 32.60 -0.84
CA LEU A 7 22.13 31.77 0.20
C LEU A 7 20.99 30.92 -0.36
N GLU A 8 20.14 31.52 -1.20
CA GLU A 8 19.07 30.83 -1.92
C GLU A 8 19.63 29.71 -2.81
N LEU A 9 20.68 29.99 -3.59
CA LEU A 9 21.36 28.97 -4.40
C LEU A 9 21.95 27.84 -3.56
N GLN A 10 22.53 28.13 -2.39
CA GLN A 10 23.06 27.12 -1.49
C GLN A 10 21.96 26.22 -0.94
N GLN A 11 20.81 26.79 -0.56
CA GLN A 11 19.65 26.03 -0.11
C GLN A 11 19.11 25.14 -1.25
N ALA A 12 18.88 25.72 -2.44
CA ALA A 12 18.40 24.99 -3.61
C ALA A 12 19.35 23.85 -4.02
N HIS A 13 20.66 24.08 -3.95
CA HIS A 13 21.66 23.03 -4.21
C HIS A 13 21.55 21.88 -3.20
N THR A 14 21.32 22.19 -1.92
CA THR A 14 21.13 21.17 -0.87
C THR A 14 19.85 20.36 -1.13
N GLU A 15 18.75 21.03 -1.47
CA GLU A 15 17.48 20.39 -1.82
C GLU A 15 17.62 19.47 -3.05
N LEU A 16 18.32 19.93 -4.09
CA LEU A 16 18.61 19.13 -5.29
C LEU A 16 19.38 17.84 -4.95
N TRP A 17 20.41 17.91 -4.10
CA TRP A 17 21.15 16.73 -3.66
C TRP A 17 20.25 15.75 -2.90
N ASN A 18 19.43 16.25 -1.97
CA ASN A 18 18.50 15.43 -1.20
C ASN A 18 17.48 14.71 -2.07
N LEU A 19 16.96 15.38 -3.11
CA LEU A 19 16.04 14.79 -4.08
C LEU A 19 16.75 13.78 -4.99
N THR A 20 17.94 14.10 -5.50
CA THR A 20 18.72 13.24 -6.41
C THR A 20 19.05 11.89 -5.79
N PHE A 21 19.41 11.88 -4.50
CA PHE A 21 19.78 10.66 -3.77
C PHE A 21 18.63 10.07 -2.93
N SER A 22 17.40 10.55 -3.11
CA SER A 22 16.23 10.13 -2.34
C SER A 22 15.92 8.63 -2.46
N TYR A 23 16.24 7.98 -3.59
CA TYR A 23 16.09 6.53 -3.77
C TYR A 23 16.86 5.72 -2.70
N LEU A 24 17.98 6.26 -2.17
CA LEU A 24 18.72 5.62 -1.10
C LEU A 24 17.92 5.56 0.21
N LYS A 25 16.94 6.46 0.42
CA LYS A 25 16.02 6.37 1.56
C LYS A 25 15.18 5.10 1.49
N SER A 26 14.60 4.81 0.33
CA SER A 26 13.82 3.59 0.10
C SER A 26 14.69 2.32 0.23
N MET A 27 15.90 2.34 -0.34
CA MET A 27 16.82 1.20 -0.23
C MET A 27 17.38 1.00 1.18
N ALA A 28 17.60 2.08 1.94
CA ALA A 28 17.97 1.98 3.35
C ALA A 28 16.80 1.45 4.20
N LEU A 29 15.56 1.82 3.88
CA LEU A 29 14.36 1.30 4.52
C LEU A 29 14.14 -0.20 4.20
N GLU A 30 14.36 -0.63 2.97
CA GLU A 30 14.39 -2.06 2.61
C GLU A 30 15.48 -2.79 3.41
N CYS A 31 16.69 -2.24 3.43
CA CYS A 31 17.83 -2.82 4.12
C CYS A 31 17.60 -2.95 5.63
N VAL A 32 17.00 -1.95 6.28
CA VAL A 32 16.72 -2.00 7.73
C VAL A 32 15.72 -3.11 8.08
N VAL A 33 14.74 -3.37 7.21
CA VAL A 33 13.79 -4.48 7.33
C VAL A 33 14.50 -5.82 7.12
N GLN A 34 15.28 -5.97 6.05
CA GLN A 34 16.01 -7.21 5.73
C GLN A 34 17.05 -7.58 6.80
N LEU A 35 17.73 -6.59 7.39
CA LEU A 35 18.68 -6.79 8.47
C LEU A 35 18.01 -6.97 9.85
N ASN A 36 16.68 -6.91 9.91
CA ASN A 36 15.88 -7.08 11.12
C ASN A 36 16.24 -6.10 12.25
N ILE A 37 16.74 -4.92 11.91
CA ILE A 37 17.24 -3.93 12.88
C ILE A 37 16.13 -3.43 13.83
N PRO A 38 14.89 -3.14 13.39
CA PRO A 38 13.84 -2.68 14.30
C PRO A 38 13.52 -3.69 15.40
N ASN A 39 13.44 -4.98 15.04
CA ASN A 39 13.23 -6.06 16.00
C ASN A 39 14.43 -6.27 16.93
N VAL A 40 15.66 -6.12 16.43
CA VAL A 40 16.85 -6.16 17.28
C VAL A 40 16.79 -5.08 18.36
N ILE A 41 16.49 -3.82 17.98
CA ILE A 41 16.37 -2.71 18.94
C ILE A 41 15.17 -2.95 19.88
N HIS A 42 14.05 -3.46 19.36
CA HIS A 42 12.87 -3.82 20.14
C HIS A 42 13.21 -4.84 21.24
N ASN A 43 13.96 -5.89 20.91
CA ASN A 43 14.37 -6.93 21.85
C ASN A 43 15.29 -6.43 22.98
N PHE A 44 15.92 -5.26 22.80
CA PHE A 44 16.67 -4.57 23.86
C PHE A 44 15.81 -3.57 24.67
N GLY A 45 14.49 -3.60 24.53
CA GLY A 45 13.58 -2.68 25.23
C GLY A 45 13.33 -1.38 24.46
N GLY A 46 13.43 -1.42 23.14
CA GLY A 46 13.15 -0.29 22.24
C GLY A 46 14.28 0.73 22.11
N ASN A 47 15.44 0.47 22.72
CA ASN A 47 16.65 1.26 22.57
C ASN A 47 17.89 0.36 22.66
N ALA A 48 18.93 0.64 21.86
CA ALA A 48 20.15 -0.18 21.82
C ALA A 48 21.38 0.62 21.39
N THR A 49 22.54 0.29 21.96
CA THR A 49 23.83 0.84 21.54
C THR A 49 24.31 0.21 20.22
N LEU A 50 25.20 0.88 19.50
CA LEU A 50 25.79 0.34 18.27
C LEU A 50 26.46 -1.04 18.48
N PRO A 51 27.28 -1.26 19.53
CA PRO A 51 27.85 -2.58 19.80
C PRO A 51 26.78 -3.67 20.03
N SER A 52 25.71 -3.35 20.78
CA SER A 52 24.60 -4.28 21.02
C SER A 52 23.93 -4.69 19.71
N ILE A 53 23.63 -3.72 18.84
CA ILE A 53 23.04 -3.99 17.52
C ILE A 53 23.99 -4.84 16.67
N LEU A 54 25.27 -4.48 16.58
CA LEU A 54 26.28 -5.21 15.82
C LEU A 54 26.50 -6.65 16.30
N SER A 55 26.29 -6.91 17.60
CA SER A 55 26.38 -8.25 18.17
C SER A 55 25.17 -9.12 17.84
N ALA A 56 23.99 -8.52 17.66
CA ALA A 56 22.73 -9.22 17.48
C ALA A 56 22.34 -9.42 16.01
N ILE A 57 22.78 -8.55 15.09
CA ILE A 57 22.49 -8.68 13.66
C ILE A 57 23.32 -9.79 13.00
N GLN A 58 22.72 -10.46 12.02
CA GLN A 58 23.37 -11.50 11.23
C GLN A 58 24.06 -10.90 10.00
N VAL A 59 25.21 -10.25 10.22
CA VAL A 59 26.03 -9.61 9.16
C VAL A 59 27.47 -10.13 9.24
N PRO A 60 28.13 -10.45 8.10
CA PRO A 60 29.54 -10.86 8.10
C PRO A 60 30.45 -9.84 8.79
N GLU A 61 31.42 -10.31 9.58
CA GLU A 61 32.32 -9.44 10.37
C GLU A 61 33.01 -8.35 9.55
N HIS A 62 33.46 -8.67 8.33
CA HIS A 62 34.11 -7.70 7.44
C HIS A 62 33.16 -6.60 6.92
N ARG A 63 31.84 -6.75 7.08
CA ARG A 63 30.83 -5.74 6.70
C ARG A 63 30.37 -4.88 7.88
N LYS A 64 30.54 -5.35 9.11
CA LYS A 64 30.16 -4.62 10.33
C LYS A 64 30.72 -3.19 10.41
N PRO A 65 31.98 -2.91 9.99
CA PRO A 65 32.50 -1.54 9.97
C PRO A 65 31.73 -0.54 9.10
N TYR A 66 30.89 -0.99 8.16
CA TYR A 66 30.08 -0.11 7.31
C TYR A 66 28.72 0.23 7.90
N LEU A 67 28.19 -0.60 8.82
CA LEU A 67 26.88 -0.38 9.43
C LEU A 67 26.72 0.99 10.11
N PRO A 68 27.74 1.57 10.80
CA PRO A 68 27.60 2.89 11.39
C PRO A 68 27.26 3.99 10.37
N ARG A 69 27.62 3.82 9.08
CA ARG A 69 27.22 4.74 8.01
C ARG A 69 25.73 4.61 7.71
N LEU A 70 25.22 3.38 7.62
CA LEU A 70 23.80 3.10 7.43
C LEU A 70 22.99 3.64 8.62
N MET A 71 23.39 3.33 9.85
CA MET A 71 22.69 3.79 11.05
C MET A 71 22.58 5.30 11.13
N ARG A 72 23.64 6.04 10.79
CA ARG A 72 23.58 7.51 10.72
C ARG A 72 22.58 8.01 9.67
N PHE A 73 22.55 7.35 8.50
CA PHE A 73 21.61 7.69 7.44
C PHE A 73 20.16 7.39 7.83
N LEU A 74 19.91 6.29 8.54
CA LEU A 74 18.59 5.95 9.10
C LEU A 74 18.11 7.02 10.10
N VAL A 75 19.01 7.55 10.92
CA VAL A 75 18.69 8.62 11.89
C VAL A 75 18.33 9.92 11.20
N VAL A 76 19.17 10.38 10.26
CA VAL A 76 18.89 11.63 9.49
C VAL A 76 17.63 11.50 8.64
N SER A 77 17.28 10.28 8.22
CA SER A 77 16.04 9.99 7.49
C SER A 77 14.81 9.86 8.39
N GLY A 78 14.96 9.98 9.72
CA GLY A 78 13.86 9.85 10.70
C GLY A 78 13.36 8.42 10.93
N ILE A 79 14.02 7.42 10.34
CA ILE A 79 13.66 6.00 10.51
C ILE A 79 14.02 5.54 11.92
N LEU A 80 15.18 5.97 12.43
CA LEU A 80 15.59 5.79 13.82
C LEU A 80 15.84 7.16 14.46
N SER A 81 15.96 7.22 15.79
CA SER A 81 16.50 8.39 16.47
C SER A 81 17.74 8.03 17.28
N PHE A 82 18.53 9.03 17.63
CA PHE A 82 19.78 8.89 18.39
C PHE A 82 19.80 9.96 19.49
N ASP A 83 20.26 9.60 20.68
CA ASP A 83 20.25 10.45 21.87
C ASP A 83 21.34 11.52 21.91
N SER A 84 22.51 11.28 21.30
CA SER A 84 23.56 12.29 21.20
C SER A 84 23.24 13.35 20.12
N PRO A 85 23.53 14.64 20.39
CA PRO A 85 23.36 15.71 19.42
C PRO A 85 24.29 15.56 18.21
N THR A 86 25.35 14.75 18.31
CA THR A 86 26.35 14.57 17.26
C THR A 86 26.42 13.12 16.81
N LEU A 87 26.05 12.88 15.55
CA LEU A 87 26.15 11.58 14.90
C LEU A 87 27.62 11.12 14.81
N GLY A 88 28.03 10.21 15.69
CA GLY A 88 29.39 9.67 15.75
C GLY A 88 29.98 9.54 17.15
N GLU A 89 29.33 10.11 18.17
CA GLU A 89 29.67 9.89 19.58
C GLU A 89 29.05 8.60 20.12
N GLU A 90 29.47 8.17 21.31
CA GLU A 90 28.78 7.08 22.03
C GLU A 90 27.36 7.51 22.37
N GLY A 91 26.40 6.64 22.08
CA GLY A 91 24.99 6.90 22.28
C GLY A 91 24.13 5.70 21.95
N THR A 92 22.83 5.91 22.05
CA THR A 92 21.79 4.88 21.94
C THR A 92 20.88 5.19 20.77
N TYR A 93 20.61 4.17 19.95
CA TYR A 93 19.58 4.23 18.92
C TYR A 93 18.23 3.88 19.52
N HIS A 94 17.18 4.60 19.12
CA HIS A 94 15.81 4.38 19.56
C HIS A 94 14.89 4.17 18.37
N LEU A 95 13.83 3.37 18.60
CA LEU A 95 12.72 3.27 17.66
C LEU A 95 11.90 4.57 17.64
N THR A 96 11.63 5.07 16.44
CA THR A 96 10.70 6.17 16.17
C THR A 96 9.29 5.61 15.96
N PRO A 97 8.23 6.45 15.93
CA PRO A 97 6.90 6.00 15.55
C PRO A 97 6.89 5.26 14.20
N LEU A 98 7.69 5.70 13.23
CA LEU A 98 7.83 5.03 11.93
C LEU A 98 8.45 3.64 12.06
N SER A 99 9.61 3.50 12.71
CA SER A 99 10.27 2.19 12.82
C SER A 99 9.53 1.21 13.73
N ARG A 100 8.65 1.68 14.62
CA ARG A 100 7.73 0.80 15.36
C ARG A 100 6.75 0.06 14.47
N LEU A 101 6.34 0.65 13.33
CA LEU A 101 5.52 -0.03 12.32
C LEU A 101 6.25 -1.23 11.69
N LEU A 102 7.57 -1.31 11.81
CA LEU A 102 8.39 -2.39 11.25
C LEU A 102 8.69 -3.50 12.26
N VAL A 103 8.29 -3.34 13.53
CA VAL A 103 8.46 -4.33 14.58
C VAL A 103 7.43 -5.46 14.42
N ASP A 104 7.91 -6.69 14.49
CA ASP A 104 7.10 -7.90 14.44
C ASP A 104 6.70 -8.35 15.85
N ASP A 105 5.86 -7.55 16.47
CA ASP A 105 5.28 -7.84 17.79
C ASP A 105 3.78 -7.54 17.76
N THR A 106 2.99 -8.58 17.54
CA THR A 106 1.53 -8.48 17.46
C THR A 106 0.88 -8.14 18.80
N HIS A 107 1.57 -8.37 19.93
CA HIS A 107 1.05 -7.98 21.26
C HIS A 107 1.12 -6.48 21.48
N ILE A 108 2.07 -5.80 20.84
CA ILE A 108 2.28 -4.35 20.99
C ILE A 108 1.55 -3.59 19.89
N ASN A 109 1.63 -4.08 18.66
CA ASN A 109 1.10 -3.35 17.51
C ASN A 109 -0.32 -3.80 17.11
N GLY A 110 -0.78 -4.99 17.48
CA GLY A 110 -2.11 -5.50 17.10
C GLY A 110 -2.26 -5.96 15.63
N TYR A 111 -1.54 -5.33 14.69
CA TYR A 111 -1.59 -5.62 13.24
C TYR A 111 -0.31 -6.27 12.66
N GLY A 112 0.74 -6.44 13.48
CA GLY A 112 2.04 -7.02 13.09
C GLY A 112 2.96 -6.05 12.34
N SER A 113 4.06 -6.54 11.77
CA SER A 113 5.03 -5.71 11.03
C SER A 113 4.51 -5.31 9.64
N LEU A 114 4.77 -4.06 9.24
CA LEU A 114 4.66 -3.55 7.87
C LEU A 114 5.93 -3.76 7.04
N GLY A 115 6.93 -4.46 7.56
CA GLY A 115 8.12 -4.86 6.80
C GLY A 115 7.78 -5.50 5.44
N PRO A 116 6.83 -6.44 5.35
CA PRO A 116 6.42 -7.01 4.07
C PRO A 116 5.91 -5.97 3.06
N PHE A 117 5.20 -4.94 3.49
CA PHE A 117 4.76 -3.84 2.62
C PHE A 117 5.96 -3.07 2.07
N VAL A 118 6.95 -2.73 2.89
CA VAL A 118 8.19 -2.10 2.41
C VAL A 118 8.84 -2.98 1.34
N LEU A 119 8.98 -4.28 1.60
CA LEU A 119 9.61 -5.22 0.66
C LEU A 119 8.81 -5.36 -0.64
N SER A 120 7.48 -5.28 -0.62
CA SER A 120 6.65 -5.34 -1.81
C SER A 120 6.77 -4.11 -2.70
N GLN A 121 6.92 -2.93 -2.10
CA GLN A 121 7.08 -1.66 -2.83
C GLN A 121 8.50 -1.42 -3.34
N THR A 122 9.49 -2.14 -2.78
CA THR A 122 10.92 -2.02 -3.13
C THR A 122 11.43 -3.15 -4.01
N THR A 123 10.54 -4.01 -4.53
CA THR A 123 10.96 -5.07 -5.45
C THR A 123 11.64 -4.51 -6.69
N LYS A 124 12.50 -5.34 -7.31
CA LYS A 124 13.13 -5.00 -8.60
C LYS A 124 12.11 -4.60 -9.64
N TYR A 125 10.93 -5.24 -9.67
CA TYR A 125 9.83 -4.88 -10.54
C TYR A 125 9.43 -3.41 -10.38
N HIS A 126 9.17 -2.95 -9.16
CA HIS A 126 8.75 -1.57 -8.92
C HIS A 126 9.87 -0.58 -9.21
N VAL A 127 11.06 -0.84 -8.67
CA VAL A 127 12.20 0.08 -8.78
C VAL A 127 12.67 0.22 -10.23
N SER A 128 12.79 -0.87 -10.99
CA SER A 128 13.20 -0.79 -12.39
C SER A 128 12.13 -0.14 -13.26
N SER A 129 10.84 -0.34 -12.97
CA SER A 129 9.76 0.34 -13.75
C SER A 129 9.89 1.86 -13.67
N ALA A 130 10.23 2.39 -12.50
CA ALA A 130 10.44 3.82 -12.32
C ALA A 130 11.59 4.38 -13.17
N THR A 131 12.60 3.57 -13.53
CA THR A 131 13.71 4.03 -14.38
C THR A 131 13.31 4.27 -15.83
N TYR A 132 12.15 3.75 -16.26
CA TYR A 132 11.62 3.92 -17.63
C TYR A 132 10.71 5.14 -17.78
N LEU A 133 10.44 5.91 -16.72
CA LEU A 133 9.54 7.07 -16.75
C LEU A 133 9.84 8.04 -17.90
N SER A 134 11.09 8.48 -18.05
CA SER A 134 11.45 9.43 -19.11
C SER A 134 11.34 8.82 -20.50
N GLU A 135 11.62 7.52 -20.66
CA GLU A 135 11.52 6.84 -21.96
C GLU A 135 10.05 6.67 -22.34
N TRP A 136 9.21 6.27 -21.39
CA TRP A 136 7.77 6.16 -21.54
C TRP A 136 7.12 7.46 -22.02
N PHE A 137 7.43 8.61 -21.39
CA PHE A 137 6.92 9.91 -21.84
C PHE A 137 7.44 10.37 -23.22
N LYS A 138 8.59 9.84 -23.66
CA LYS A 138 9.17 10.18 -24.97
C LYS A 138 8.76 9.21 -26.07
N GLY A 139 8.17 8.07 -25.72
CA GLY A 139 7.69 7.09 -26.67
C GLY A 139 6.63 7.71 -27.56
N GLU A 140 6.75 7.50 -28.87
CA GLU A 140 5.61 7.71 -29.77
C GLU A 140 4.66 6.53 -29.56
N ASP A 141 3.37 6.81 -29.36
CA ASP A 141 2.34 5.77 -29.36
C ASP A 141 2.39 5.06 -30.71
N GLY A 142 3.10 3.92 -30.77
CA GLY A 142 3.09 3.07 -31.95
C GLY A 142 1.64 2.75 -32.27
N ALA A 143 1.16 3.15 -33.44
CA ALA A 143 -0.23 2.95 -33.86
C ALA A 143 -0.58 1.45 -33.79
N GLY A 144 -1.20 1.05 -32.67
CA GLY A 144 -1.60 -0.32 -32.38
C GLY A 144 -1.90 -0.52 -30.89
N PRO A 145 -2.64 -1.58 -30.51
CA PRO A 145 -3.04 -1.89 -29.13
C PRO A 145 -1.87 -2.30 -28.19
N MET A 146 -0.63 -1.96 -28.55
CA MET A 146 0.62 -2.30 -27.87
C MET A 146 1.48 -1.06 -27.56
N ALA A 147 0.97 0.16 -27.74
CA ALA A 147 1.56 1.33 -27.07
C ALA A 147 1.69 1.00 -25.58
N ALA A 148 2.89 1.16 -25.00
CA ALA A 148 3.15 0.70 -23.64
C ALA A 148 2.23 1.47 -22.67
N GLU A 149 1.14 0.84 -22.23
CA GLU A 149 0.09 1.47 -21.39
C GLU A 149 0.67 2.09 -20.10
N MET A 150 1.83 1.61 -19.63
CA MET A 150 2.51 2.06 -18.41
C MET A 150 4.02 1.74 -18.45
N PRO A 151 4.88 2.46 -17.70
CA PRO A 151 6.31 2.18 -17.56
C PRO A 151 6.64 0.74 -17.13
N PHE A 152 5.82 0.10 -16.29
CA PHE A 152 6.01 -1.30 -15.90
C PHE A 152 6.02 -2.24 -17.11
N LYS A 153 5.04 -2.09 -18.01
CA LYS A 153 4.93 -2.92 -19.22
C LYS A 153 6.12 -2.68 -20.16
N MET A 154 6.61 -1.44 -20.24
CA MET A 154 7.83 -1.11 -21.00
C MET A 154 9.07 -1.80 -20.41
N ALA A 155 9.21 -1.81 -19.08
CA ALA A 155 10.35 -2.42 -18.39
C ALA A 155 10.36 -3.95 -18.45
N HIS A 156 9.18 -4.58 -18.38
CA HIS A 156 9.05 -6.03 -18.13
C HIS A 156 8.38 -6.80 -19.27
N GLY A 157 7.87 -6.13 -20.31
CA GLY A 157 7.19 -6.74 -21.44
C GLY A 157 5.80 -7.31 -21.15
N THR A 158 5.30 -7.17 -19.91
CA THR A 158 3.98 -7.62 -19.46
C THR A 158 3.42 -6.68 -18.40
N GLY A 159 2.10 -6.70 -18.19
CA GLY A 159 1.46 -5.93 -17.11
C GLY A 159 1.72 -6.55 -15.72
N PRO A 160 1.42 -5.83 -14.64
CA PRO A 160 1.70 -6.27 -13.27
C PRO A 160 1.06 -7.62 -12.93
N TRP A 161 -0.21 -7.81 -13.30
CA TRP A 161 -0.94 -9.07 -13.06
C TRP A 161 -0.35 -10.25 -13.83
N GLY A 162 0.13 -10.01 -15.06
CA GLY A 162 0.83 -11.02 -15.87
C GLY A 162 2.18 -11.40 -15.27
N ALA A 163 2.93 -10.44 -14.73
CA ALA A 163 4.17 -10.71 -14.00
C ALA A 163 3.92 -11.52 -12.73
N LEU A 164 2.90 -11.17 -11.94
CA LEU A 164 2.48 -11.91 -10.75
C LEU A 164 2.06 -13.35 -11.07
N GLY A 165 1.44 -13.59 -12.23
CA GLY A 165 1.05 -14.94 -12.67
C GLY A 165 2.24 -15.83 -13.08
N HIS A 166 3.36 -15.25 -13.48
CA HIS A 166 4.55 -16.00 -13.94
C HIS A 166 5.66 -16.11 -12.89
N ASP A 167 5.79 -15.13 -11.99
CA ASP A 167 6.81 -15.11 -10.92
C ASP A 167 6.16 -15.34 -9.55
N GLN A 168 6.23 -16.58 -9.06
CA GLN A 168 5.71 -16.96 -7.74
C GLN A 168 6.38 -16.22 -6.58
N GLN A 169 7.67 -15.87 -6.71
CA GLN A 169 8.35 -15.13 -5.65
C GLN A 169 7.84 -13.70 -5.58
N PHE A 170 7.66 -13.04 -6.73
CA PHE A 170 7.05 -11.72 -6.79
C PHE A 170 5.61 -11.76 -6.25
N ASN A 171 4.81 -12.76 -6.66
CA ASN A 171 3.45 -12.95 -6.16
C ASN A 171 3.39 -13.06 -4.63
N ARG A 172 4.23 -13.91 -4.03
CA ARG A 172 4.29 -14.06 -2.57
C ARG A 172 4.66 -12.76 -1.86
N VAL A 173 5.66 -12.03 -2.35
CA VAL A 173 6.10 -10.77 -1.74
C VAL A 173 5.02 -9.70 -1.87
N PHE A 174 4.38 -9.60 -3.03
CA PHE A 174 3.28 -8.67 -3.28
C PHE A 174 2.09 -8.93 -2.34
N ASN A 175 1.61 -10.16 -2.29
CA ASN A 175 0.49 -10.56 -1.44
C ASN A 175 0.80 -10.36 0.06
N ALA A 176 1.99 -10.75 0.52
CA ALA A 176 2.40 -10.52 1.91
C ALA A 176 2.45 -9.02 2.25
N GLY A 177 2.90 -8.18 1.31
CA GLY A 177 2.93 -6.74 1.45
C GLY A 177 1.54 -6.13 1.58
N LEU A 178 0.65 -6.42 0.63
CA LEU A 178 -0.74 -5.97 0.68
C LEU A 178 -1.46 -6.47 1.94
N GLY A 179 -1.30 -7.74 2.30
CA GLY A 179 -1.88 -8.32 3.51
C GLY A 179 -1.41 -7.61 4.78
N SER A 180 -0.11 -7.29 4.90
CA SER A 180 0.42 -6.55 6.05
C SER A 180 -0.16 -5.13 6.17
N ASN A 181 -0.24 -4.40 5.05
CA ASN A 181 -0.84 -3.07 5.04
C ASN A 181 -2.36 -3.11 5.31
N SER A 182 -3.06 -4.11 4.75
CA SER A 182 -4.49 -4.33 4.99
C SER A 182 -4.81 -4.49 6.48
N ARG A 183 -3.99 -5.22 7.24
CA ARG A 183 -4.23 -5.40 8.69
C ARG A 183 -4.22 -4.07 9.45
N LEU A 184 -3.23 -3.20 9.18
CA LEU A 184 -3.17 -1.87 9.80
C LEU A 184 -4.37 -1.02 9.38
N VAL A 185 -4.66 -0.94 8.08
CA VAL A 185 -5.77 -0.13 7.57
C VAL A 185 -7.10 -0.56 8.19
N LEU A 186 -7.35 -1.87 8.25
CA LEU A 186 -8.59 -2.41 8.79
C LEU A 186 -8.70 -2.26 10.31
N ASP A 187 -7.59 -2.25 11.05
CA ASP A 187 -7.59 -1.94 12.48
C ASP A 187 -8.20 -0.54 12.73
N PHE A 188 -7.77 0.46 11.97
CA PHE A 188 -8.34 1.82 12.03
C PHE A 188 -9.79 1.88 11.54
N VAL A 189 -10.11 1.21 10.43
CA VAL A 189 -11.50 1.19 9.91
C VAL A 189 -12.45 0.55 10.92
N VAL A 190 -12.08 -0.56 11.54
CA VAL A 190 -12.92 -1.24 12.55
C VAL A 190 -13.09 -0.36 13.79
N ALA A 191 -12.01 0.29 14.24
CA ALA A 191 -12.04 1.11 15.45
C ALA A 191 -12.83 2.42 15.28
N GLU A 192 -12.69 3.10 14.14
CA GLU A 192 -13.22 4.45 13.93
C GLU A 192 -14.48 4.50 13.05
N TYR A 193 -14.68 3.48 12.20
CA TYR A 193 -15.73 3.41 11.18
C TYR A 193 -16.50 2.08 11.23
N GLY A 194 -16.57 1.43 12.39
CA GLY A 194 -17.24 0.14 12.53
C GLY A 194 -18.73 0.16 12.16
N ASP A 195 -19.38 1.32 12.24
CA ASP A 195 -20.78 1.56 11.87
C ASP A 195 -21.06 1.34 10.38
N VAL A 196 -20.04 1.43 9.51
CA VAL A 196 -20.20 1.14 8.08
C VAL A 196 -20.62 -0.32 7.82
N PHE A 197 -20.37 -1.22 8.78
CA PHE A 197 -20.74 -2.63 8.72
C PHE A 197 -22.11 -2.93 9.35
N ASP A 198 -22.82 -1.93 9.90
CA ASP A 198 -24.14 -2.13 10.49
C ASP A 198 -25.15 -2.68 9.47
N GLY A 199 -25.90 -3.70 9.88
CA GLY A 199 -26.92 -4.36 9.06
C GLY A 199 -26.37 -5.29 7.97
N VAL A 200 -25.04 -5.43 7.84
CA VAL A 200 -24.40 -6.34 6.90
C VAL A 200 -24.44 -7.77 7.46
N SER A 201 -24.92 -8.75 6.69
CA SER A 201 -24.87 -10.17 7.06
C SER A 201 -23.91 -10.97 6.17
N SER A 202 -23.63 -10.46 4.97
CA SER A 202 -22.67 -11.03 4.01
C SER A 202 -21.82 -9.93 3.37
N LEU A 203 -20.51 -10.16 3.31
CA LEU A 203 -19.56 -9.25 2.69
C LEU A 203 -18.68 -10.02 1.70
N LEU A 204 -18.63 -9.53 0.46
CA LEU A 204 -17.74 -10.03 -0.57
C LEU A 204 -16.59 -9.05 -0.78
N ASP A 205 -15.37 -9.51 -0.53
CA ASP A 205 -14.14 -8.77 -0.76
C ASP A 205 -13.65 -9.05 -2.19
N VAL A 206 -13.89 -8.10 -3.10
CA VAL A 206 -13.56 -8.22 -4.53
C VAL A 206 -12.14 -7.74 -4.74
N GLY A 207 -11.29 -8.54 -5.39
CA GLY A 207 -9.85 -8.31 -5.41
C GLY A 207 -9.19 -8.53 -4.03
N GLY A 208 -9.81 -9.35 -3.18
CA GLY A 208 -9.41 -9.52 -1.77
C GLY A 208 -8.11 -10.30 -1.55
N GLY A 209 -7.48 -10.83 -2.61
CA GLY A 209 -6.20 -11.51 -2.57
C GLY A 209 -6.20 -12.72 -1.63
N ASP A 210 -5.28 -12.72 -0.67
CA ASP A 210 -5.14 -13.77 0.35
C ASP A 210 -6.26 -13.76 1.41
N GLY A 211 -7.21 -12.82 1.32
CA GLY A 211 -8.34 -12.67 2.23
C GLY A 211 -7.99 -12.04 3.58
N SER A 212 -6.81 -11.41 3.73
CA SER A 212 -6.43 -10.71 4.97
C SER A 212 -7.48 -9.68 5.42
N THR A 213 -8.06 -8.93 4.49
CA THR A 213 -9.12 -7.95 4.75
C THR A 213 -10.39 -8.65 5.24
N ALA A 214 -10.93 -9.58 4.45
CA ALA A 214 -12.09 -10.40 4.81
C ALA A 214 -11.95 -11.08 6.19
N ARG A 215 -10.78 -11.66 6.50
CA ARG A 215 -10.51 -12.30 7.80
C ARG A 215 -10.53 -11.29 8.95
N THR A 216 -9.97 -10.11 8.74
CA THR A 216 -9.93 -9.06 9.78
C THR A 216 -11.34 -8.57 10.09
N ILE A 217 -12.16 -8.34 9.06
CA ILE A 217 -13.58 -7.99 9.21
C ILE A 217 -14.33 -9.12 9.93
N ARG A 218 -14.16 -10.38 9.52
CA ARG A 218 -14.84 -11.53 10.14
C ARG A 218 -14.49 -11.73 11.62
N LYS A 219 -13.27 -11.36 12.03
CA LYS A 219 -12.84 -11.39 13.44
C LYS A 219 -13.51 -10.27 14.24
N ALA A 220 -13.59 -9.06 13.69
CA ALA A 220 -14.23 -7.91 14.33
C ALA A 220 -15.75 -8.04 14.40
N PHE A 221 -16.37 -8.61 13.35
CA PHE A 221 -17.82 -8.74 13.21
C PHE A 221 -18.20 -10.20 12.94
N PRO A 222 -18.27 -11.06 13.98
CA PRO A 222 -18.45 -12.50 13.77
C PRO A 222 -19.76 -12.94 13.11
N HIS A 223 -20.74 -12.05 13.04
CA HIS A 223 -22.03 -12.28 12.40
C HIS A 223 -21.99 -12.10 10.88
N ILE A 224 -20.96 -11.43 10.33
CA ILE A 224 -20.82 -11.19 8.89
C ILE A 224 -20.15 -12.42 8.26
N LYS A 225 -20.81 -13.03 7.27
CA LYS A 225 -20.17 -14.05 6.43
C LYS A 225 -19.29 -13.36 5.41
N CYS A 226 -18.01 -13.70 5.39
CA CYS A 226 -17.05 -13.09 4.47
C CYS A 226 -16.63 -14.07 3.38
N SER A 227 -16.62 -13.58 2.14
CA SER A 227 -16.05 -14.29 1.00
C SER A 227 -15.09 -13.39 0.25
N VAL A 228 -14.18 -13.98 -0.52
CA VAL A 228 -13.24 -13.27 -1.40
C VAL A 228 -13.52 -13.67 -2.84
N LEU A 229 -13.65 -12.69 -3.74
CA LEU A 229 -13.67 -12.90 -5.19
C LEU A 229 -12.34 -12.42 -5.76
N ASP A 230 -11.58 -13.31 -6.38
CA ASP A 230 -10.31 -12.98 -7.03
C ASP A 230 -10.05 -13.90 -8.23
N LEU A 231 -9.01 -13.58 -9.01
CA LEU A 231 -8.65 -14.35 -10.19
C LEU A 231 -8.23 -15.79 -9.81
N PRO A 232 -8.47 -16.78 -10.69
CA PRO A 232 -8.13 -18.18 -10.40
C PRO A 232 -6.67 -18.41 -9.99
N ASN A 233 -5.73 -17.70 -10.61
CA ASN A 233 -4.29 -17.81 -10.31
C ASN A 233 -3.89 -17.18 -8.97
N VAL A 234 -4.70 -16.30 -8.39
CA VAL A 234 -4.48 -15.76 -7.05
C VAL A 234 -4.97 -16.75 -6.00
N ILE A 235 -6.10 -17.41 -6.25
CA ILE A 235 -6.76 -18.29 -5.29
C ILE A 235 -6.16 -19.71 -5.27
N ILE A 236 -5.53 -20.16 -6.36
CA ILE A 236 -5.06 -21.56 -6.51
C ILE A 236 -4.11 -22.02 -5.40
N ASP A 237 -3.25 -21.14 -4.89
CA ASP A 237 -2.26 -21.45 -3.86
C ASP A 237 -2.76 -21.15 -2.44
N ILE A 238 -3.99 -20.65 -2.29
CA ILE A 238 -4.60 -20.41 -0.99
C ILE A 238 -4.93 -21.76 -0.37
N GLN A 239 -4.20 -22.10 0.68
CA GLN A 239 -4.46 -23.32 1.44
C GLN A 239 -5.90 -23.33 1.96
N PRO A 240 -6.57 -24.50 1.96
CA PRO A 240 -7.91 -24.64 2.54
C PRO A 240 -7.93 -24.00 3.93
N GLY A 241 -8.70 -22.93 4.06
CA GLY A 241 -8.63 -22.06 5.22
C GLY A 241 -9.13 -22.72 6.51
N ASP A 242 -9.00 -21.96 7.59
CA ASP A 242 -9.64 -22.15 8.90
C ASP A 242 -11.19 -22.13 8.89
N GLY A 243 -11.83 -22.07 7.71
CA GLY A 243 -13.28 -21.92 7.55
C GLY A 243 -13.82 -20.51 7.85
N MET A 244 -12.95 -19.50 8.02
CA MET A 244 -13.38 -18.12 8.31
C MET A 244 -13.84 -17.35 7.07
N VAL A 245 -13.29 -17.70 5.90
CA VAL A 245 -13.54 -17.00 4.63
C VAL A 245 -13.65 -18.00 3.50
N ASP A 246 -14.67 -17.84 2.66
CA ASP A 246 -14.86 -18.60 1.43
C ASP A 246 -14.17 -17.91 0.25
N TYR A 247 -13.56 -18.68 -0.66
CA TYR A 247 -12.90 -18.12 -1.86
C TYR A 247 -13.66 -18.49 -3.12
N ILE A 248 -13.85 -17.49 -3.98
CA ILE A 248 -14.59 -17.58 -5.23
C ILE A 248 -13.62 -17.17 -6.35
N ALA A 249 -13.23 -18.14 -7.18
CA ALA A 249 -12.44 -17.85 -8.38
C ALA A 249 -13.34 -17.24 -9.46
N GLY A 250 -12.98 -16.05 -9.92
CA GLY A 250 -13.78 -15.35 -10.93
C GLY A 250 -13.13 -14.05 -11.40
N ASP A 251 -13.86 -13.37 -12.27
CA ASP A 251 -13.47 -12.08 -12.84
C ASP A 251 -14.57 -11.05 -12.54
N MET A 252 -14.19 -9.98 -11.83
CA MET A 252 -15.09 -8.91 -11.41
C MET A 252 -15.69 -8.11 -12.58
N PHE A 253 -15.02 -8.09 -13.75
CA PHE A 253 -15.58 -7.48 -14.96
C PHE A 253 -16.75 -8.30 -15.53
N SER A 254 -16.71 -9.61 -15.31
CA SER A 254 -17.67 -10.57 -15.82
C SER A 254 -18.89 -10.68 -14.90
N SER A 255 -18.70 -11.08 -13.64
CA SER A 255 -19.80 -11.28 -12.69
C SER A 255 -19.34 -11.21 -11.24
N ILE A 256 -20.16 -10.59 -10.40
CA ILE A 256 -19.98 -10.53 -8.94
C ILE A 256 -21.21 -11.20 -8.30
N PRO A 257 -21.01 -12.23 -7.43
CA PRO A 257 -22.12 -12.91 -6.75
C PRO A 257 -22.98 -11.96 -5.89
N PRO A 258 -24.30 -12.19 -5.77
CA PRO A 258 -25.16 -11.40 -4.88
C PRO A 258 -24.71 -11.44 -3.42
N THR A 259 -24.66 -10.29 -2.76
CA THR A 259 -24.20 -10.11 -1.37
C THR A 259 -24.78 -8.82 -0.78
N ASP A 260 -24.79 -8.69 0.55
CA ASP A 260 -25.29 -7.47 1.21
C ASP A 260 -24.33 -6.29 1.03
N ALA A 261 -23.03 -6.56 1.17
CA ALA A 261 -21.98 -5.58 1.00
C ALA A 261 -20.84 -6.10 0.12
N ILE A 262 -20.25 -5.19 -0.65
CA ILE A 262 -19.03 -5.44 -1.43
C ILE A 262 -17.93 -4.56 -0.87
N MET A 263 -16.74 -5.11 -0.67
CA MET A 263 -15.52 -4.37 -0.36
C MET A 263 -14.62 -4.31 -1.61
N LEU A 264 -14.11 -3.12 -1.92
CA LEU A 264 -13.11 -2.86 -2.95
C LEU A 264 -11.98 -2.07 -2.31
N LYS A 265 -10.94 -2.76 -1.82
CA LYS A 265 -9.80 -2.13 -1.16
C LYS A 265 -8.56 -2.22 -2.04
N TYR A 266 -7.99 -1.09 -2.45
CA TYR A 266 -6.89 -1.06 -3.44
C TYR A 266 -7.24 -1.83 -4.70
N VAL A 267 -8.42 -1.52 -5.25
CA VAL A 267 -8.88 -2.16 -6.49
C VAL A 267 -9.10 -1.10 -7.53
N LEU A 268 -9.93 -0.10 -7.26
CA LEU A 268 -10.35 0.86 -8.28
C LEU A 268 -9.20 1.81 -8.67
N HIS A 269 -8.19 1.99 -7.82
CA HIS A 269 -7.00 2.76 -8.17
C HIS A 269 -6.10 2.09 -9.23
N ASP A 270 -6.25 0.78 -9.48
CA ASP A 270 -5.49 0.05 -10.50
C ASP A 270 -6.05 0.25 -11.92
N TRP A 271 -7.26 0.82 -12.05
CA TRP A 271 -7.99 0.87 -13.31
C TRP A 271 -8.29 2.30 -13.75
N ASN A 272 -8.48 2.48 -15.05
CA ASN A 272 -8.99 3.72 -15.63
C ASN A 272 -10.49 3.93 -15.28
N ASP A 273 -11.02 5.11 -15.59
CA ASP A 273 -12.39 5.48 -15.21
C ASP A 273 -13.46 4.59 -15.88
N ASP A 274 -13.31 4.25 -17.15
CA ASP A 274 -14.28 3.41 -17.88
C ASP A 274 -14.36 1.99 -17.29
N ASP A 275 -13.21 1.44 -16.89
CA ASP A 275 -13.13 0.13 -16.26
C ASP A 275 -13.65 0.17 -14.82
N CYS A 276 -13.37 1.22 -14.04
CA CYS A 276 -14.00 1.45 -12.75
C CYS A 276 -15.52 1.51 -12.86
N VAL A 277 -16.07 2.19 -13.87
CA VAL A 277 -17.51 2.25 -14.11
C VAL A 277 -18.08 0.86 -14.38
N LYS A 278 -17.43 0.02 -15.19
CA LYS A 278 -17.86 -1.36 -15.43
C LYS A 278 -17.86 -2.20 -14.15
N ILE A 279 -16.80 -2.10 -13.34
CA ILE A 279 -16.70 -2.82 -12.06
C ILE A 279 -17.82 -2.40 -11.11
N LEU A 280 -18.03 -1.09 -10.94
CA LEU A 280 -19.07 -0.55 -10.08
C LEU A 280 -20.48 -0.90 -10.56
N GLN A 281 -20.71 -0.97 -11.87
CA GLN A 281 -21.98 -1.47 -12.42
C GLN A 281 -22.23 -2.94 -12.06
N GLN A 282 -21.20 -3.80 -12.07
CA GLN A 282 -21.32 -5.19 -11.59
C GLN A 282 -21.59 -5.23 -10.08
N CYS A 283 -20.92 -4.40 -9.31
CA CYS A 283 -21.15 -4.29 -7.87
C CYS A 283 -22.60 -3.88 -7.59
N LYS A 284 -23.12 -2.88 -8.31
CA LYS A 284 -24.50 -2.43 -8.18
C LYS A 284 -25.50 -3.55 -8.48
N LYS A 285 -25.29 -4.32 -9.56
CA LYS A 285 -26.15 -5.46 -9.89
C LYS A 285 -26.17 -6.50 -8.76
N ALA A 286 -25.01 -6.81 -8.18
CA ALA A 286 -24.87 -7.79 -7.13
C ALA A 286 -25.61 -7.38 -5.84
N ILE A 287 -25.43 -6.15 -5.36
CA ILE A 287 -26.09 -5.66 -4.14
C ILE A 287 -27.60 -5.47 -4.31
N CYS A 288 -28.06 -5.00 -5.48
CA CYS A 288 -29.50 -4.85 -5.75
C CYS A 288 -30.23 -6.20 -5.84
N SER A 289 -29.53 -7.27 -6.23
CA SER A 289 -30.11 -8.60 -6.37
C SER A 289 -30.24 -9.34 -5.03
N CYS A 290 -29.59 -8.86 -3.96
CA CYS A 290 -29.52 -9.56 -2.69
C CYS A 290 -30.74 -9.26 -1.78
N LYS A 291 -31.07 -7.98 -1.57
CA LYS A 291 -32.14 -7.56 -0.66
C LYS A 291 -32.96 -6.39 -1.22
N PRO A 292 -34.30 -6.35 -0.98
CA PRO A 292 -35.16 -5.24 -1.42
C PRO A 292 -34.78 -3.88 -0.82
N ALA A 293 -34.19 -3.87 0.38
CA ALA A 293 -33.74 -2.66 1.05
C ALA A 293 -32.44 -2.08 0.45
N GLY A 294 -31.88 -2.74 -0.58
CA GLY A 294 -30.58 -2.41 -1.13
C GLY A 294 -29.43 -3.00 -0.34
N GLY A 295 -28.23 -2.81 -0.88
CA GLY A 295 -26.96 -3.11 -0.21
C GLY A 295 -25.99 -1.94 -0.37
N LYS A 296 -24.73 -2.14 0.02
CA LYS A 296 -23.72 -1.08 -0.07
C LYS A 296 -22.42 -1.55 -0.70
N VAL A 297 -21.72 -0.64 -1.37
CA VAL A 297 -20.32 -0.84 -1.79
C VAL A 297 -19.44 -0.02 -0.87
N LEU A 298 -18.44 -0.66 -0.28
CA LEU A 298 -17.40 -0.04 0.54
C LEU A 298 -16.13 -0.02 -0.30
N ILE A 299 -15.57 1.16 -0.50
CA ILE A 299 -14.29 1.35 -1.20
C ILE A 299 -13.29 1.88 -0.19
N ILE A 300 -12.09 1.30 -0.16
CA ILE A 300 -10.96 1.83 0.61
C ILE A 300 -9.84 2.14 -0.39
N ASP A 301 -9.75 3.41 -0.75
CA ASP A 301 -8.77 3.94 -1.71
C ASP A 301 -8.39 5.39 -1.35
N VAL A 302 -7.41 5.96 -2.06
CA VAL A 302 -6.99 7.35 -1.85
C VAL A 302 -8.05 8.31 -2.44
N VAL A 303 -8.33 9.37 -1.68
CA VAL A 303 -9.05 10.54 -2.17
C VAL A 303 -8.10 11.72 -2.14
N VAL A 304 -7.56 12.09 -3.30
CA VAL A 304 -6.55 13.13 -3.43
C VAL A 304 -7.11 14.48 -3.02
N GLY A 305 -6.31 15.26 -2.28
CA GLY A 305 -6.64 16.63 -1.87
C GLY A 305 -6.57 16.86 -0.37
N SER A 306 -5.69 16.15 0.35
CA SER A 306 -5.43 16.44 1.75
C SER A 306 -4.93 17.88 1.96
N PRO A 307 -5.43 18.62 2.96
CA PRO A 307 -4.92 19.96 3.28
C PRO A 307 -3.56 19.92 4.00
N LEU A 308 -3.14 18.74 4.48
CA LEU A 308 -1.85 18.56 5.13
C LEU A 308 -0.79 18.20 4.08
N LYS A 309 0.27 19.00 4.03
CA LYS A 309 1.30 18.92 2.98
C LYS A 309 1.91 17.53 2.85
N GLU A 310 2.29 16.94 3.97
CA GLU A 310 2.95 15.62 4.02
C GLU A 310 2.01 14.50 3.56
N MET A 311 0.72 14.60 3.90
CA MET A 311 -0.28 13.64 3.44
C MET A 311 -0.56 13.81 1.95
N PHE A 312 -0.66 15.06 1.47
CA PHE A 312 -0.84 15.33 0.05
C PHE A 312 0.36 14.81 -0.77
N GLU A 313 1.58 14.97 -0.28
CA GLU A 313 2.80 14.41 -0.88
C GLU A 313 2.71 12.87 -1.00
N ALA A 314 2.22 12.19 0.04
CA ALA A 314 2.00 10.75 -0.01
C ALA A 314 0.92 10.35 -1.04
N GLN A 315 -0.17 11.13 -1.13
CA GLN A 315 -1.25 10.88 -2.10
C GLN A 315 -0.77 11.01 -3.55
N VAL A 316 -0.04 12.08 -3.89
CA VAL A 316 0.49 12.27 -5.25
C VAL A 316 1.64 11.32 -5.57
N THR A 317 2.38 10.86 -4.56
CA THR A 317 3.38 9.79 -4.73
C THR A 317 2.68 8.46 -5.07
N SER A 318 1.56 8.16 -4.42
CA SER A 318 0.73 6.98 -4.74
C SER A 318 0.15 7.09 -6.16
N ASP A 319 -0.30 8.27 -6.57
CA ASP A 319 -0.80 8.50 -7.94
C ASP A 319 0.28 8.24 -9.00
N LEU A 320 1.49 8.77 -8.77
CA LEU A 320 2.63 8.49 -9.64
C LEU A 320 2.98 7.00 -9.67
N LEU A 321 2.88 6.31 -8.54
CA LEU A 321 3.08 4.86 -8.47
C LEU A 321 2.05 4.12 -9.31
N MET A 322 0.76 4.49 -9.24
CA MET A 322 -0.29 3.87 -10.05
C MET A 322 -0.06 4.05 -11.54
N MET A 323 0.36 5.26 -11.95
CA MET A 323 0.76 5.52 -13.35
C MET A 323 1.93 4.63 -13.78
N VAL A 324 2.93 4.43 -12.91
CA VAL A 324 4.12 3.62 -13.23
C VAL A 324 3.79 2.13 -13.32
N ILE A 325 2.97 1.61 -12.39
CA ILE A 325 2.84 0.18 -12.13
C ILE A 325 1.59 -0.45 -12.74
N ALA A 326 0.45 0.23 -12.67
CA ALA A 326 -0.86 -0.35 -13.00
C ALA A 326 -1.56 0.34 -14.18
N GLY A 327 -1.15 1.55 -14.55
CA GLY A 327 -1.87 2.38 -15.54
C GLY A 327 -3.19 2.94 -15.01
N GLY A 328 -3.46 2.78 -13.72
CA GLY A 328 -4.55 3.40 -12.99
C GLY A 328 -4.17 4.78 -12.45
N LYS A 329 -4.93 5.26 -11.45
CA LYS A 329 -4.74 6.58 -10.83
C LYS A 329 -5.40 6.69 -9.46
N GLU A 330 -4.86 7.57 -8.62
CA GLU A 330 -5.53 8.03 -7.41
C GLU A 330 -6.43 9.21 -7.73
N ARG A 331 -7.69 9.14 -7.31
CA ARG A 331 -8.73 10.08 -7.75
C ARG A 331 -9.01 11.16 -6.73
N ASP A 332 -9.31 12.37 -7.20
CA ASP A 332 -9.88 13.42 -6.35
C ASP A 332 -11.39 13.20 -6.12
N LYS A 333 -12.01 14.04 -5.28
CA LYS A 333 -13.45 13.95 -4.98
C LYS A 333 -14.36 14.11 -6.20
N LYS A 334 -13.97 14.91 -7.20
CA LYS A 334 -14.77 15.16 -8.40
C LYS A 334 -14.69 13.99 -9.36
N GLU A 335 -13.51 13.39 -9.51
CA GLU A 335 -13.31 12.19 -10.32
C GLU A 335 -14.04 10.98 -9.72
N TRP A 336 -13.94 10.78 -8.40
CA TRP A 336 -14.75 9.78 -7.69
C TRP A 336 -16.24 9.99 -7.90
N HIS A 337 -16.73 11.23 -7.72
CA HIS A 337 -18.13 11.57 -7.96
C HIS A 337 -18.60 11.21 -9.37
N LYS A 338 -17.79 11.54 -10.39
CA LYS A 338 -18.10 11.24 -11.79
C LYS A 338 -18.32 9.74 -12.00
N ILE A 339 -17.38 8.89 -11.57
CA ILE A 339 -17.49 7.44 -11.78
C ILE A 339 -18.65 6.83 -10.98
N PHE A 340 -18.99 7.37 -9.81
CA PHE A 340 -20.16 6.91 -9.06
C PHE A 340 -21.47 7.16 -9.81
N VAL A 341 -21.64 8.39 -10.33
CA VAL A 341 -22.82 8.79 -11.11
C VAL A 341 -22.94 7.99 -12.41
N GLU A 342 -21.85 7.83 -13.15
CA GLU A 342 -21.82 7.05 -14.40
C GLU A 342 -22.09 5.55 -14.16
N SER A 343 -21.76 5.05 -12.97
CA SER A 343 -22.10 3.69 -12.53
C SER A 343 -23.54 3.54 -12.01
N GLY A 344 -24.26 4.66 -11.92
CA GLY A 344 -25.66 4.72 -11.50
C GLY A 344 -25.87 4.85 -9.98
N PHE A 345 -24.83 5.06 -9.18
CA PHE A 345 -24.98 5.38 -7.75
C PHE A 345 -25.43 6.84 -7.58
N LYS A 346 -26.35 7.09 -6.65
CA LYS A 346 -26.94 8.42 -6.43
C LYS A 346 -26.54 9.06 -5.12
N ASP A 347 -26.18 8.24 -4.14
CA ASP A 347 -25.79 8.68 -2.82
C ASP A 347 -24.49 8.00 -2.41
N TYR A 348 -23.60 8.77 -1.78
CA TYR A 348 -22.33 8.30 -1.29
C TYR A 348 -21.81 9.16 -0.15
N LYS A 349 -21.00 8.53 0.71
CA LYS A 349 -20.30 9.20 1.81
C LYS A 349 -18.81 8.90 1.72
N ILE A 350 -17.98 9.94 1.82
CA ILE A 350 -16.52 9.81 1.86
C ILE A 350 -16.05 10.23 3.24
N SER A 351 -15.35 9.34 3.94
CA SER A 351 -14.74 9.62 5.24
C SER A 351 -13.23 9.34 5.17
N PRO A 352 -12.36 10.31 5.50
CA PRO A 352 -10.91 10.09 5.54
C PRO A 352 -10.54 9.01 6.56
N VAL A 353 -9.60 8.13 6.24
CA VAL A 353 -9.07 7.10 7.14
C VAL A 353 -7.55 7.15 7.07
N LEU A 354 -6.86 7.09 8.22
CA LEU A 354 -5.39 7.10 8.27
C LEU A 354 -4.72 8.29 7.55
N GLY A 355 -5.46 9.39 7.38
CA GLY A 355 -4.99 10.63 6.76
C GLY A 355 -4.74 10.56 5.24
N TYR A 356 -4.27 9.43 4.71
CA TYR A 356 -3.97 9.27 3.28
C TYR A 356 -5.04 8.51 2.50
N LEU A 357 -5.79 7.62 3.16
CA LEU A 357 -6.88 6.84 2.57
C LEU A 357 -8.23 7.49 2.87
N SER A 358 -9.27 6.94 2.26
CA SER A 358 -10.65 7.18 2.65
C SER A 358 -11.44 5.88 2.57
N ILE A 359 -12.44 5.78 3.43
CA ILE A 359 -13.54 4.83 3.24
C ILE A 359 -14.68 5.56 2.52
N ILE A 360 -15.14 4.97 1.43
CA ILE A 360 -16.22 5.50 0.61
C ILE A 360 -17.37 4.50 0.64
N GLU A 361 -18.54 4.96 1.04
CA GLU A 361 -19.77 4.18 1.07
C GLU A 361 -20.63 4.58 -0.12
N LEU A 362 -21.00 3.63 -0.98
CA LEU A 362 -21.96 3.83 -2.07
C LEU A 362 -23.25 3.07 -1.76
N TYR A 363 -24.40 3.73 -1.99
CA TYR A 363 -25.72 3.18 -1.69
C TYR A 363 -26.52 2.93 -2.96
N SER A 364 -27.14 1.75 -3.06
CA SER A 364 -27.83 1.25 -4.27
C SER A 364 -29.10 2.01 -4.63
#